data_AF-A0A944ZWQ6-F1
#
_entry.id   AF-A0A944ZWQ6-F1
#
_cell.length_a   1.000
_cell.length_b   1.000
_cell.length_c   1.000
_cell.angle_alpha   90.00
_cell.angle_beta   90.00
_cell.angle_gamma   90.00
#
_symmetry.space_group_name_H-M   'P 1'
#
loop_
_entity.id
_entity.type
_entity.pdbx_description
1 polymer ?
#
loop_
_entity_poly.entity_id
_entity_poly.type
_entity_poly.pdbx_seq_one_letter_code
_entity_poly.pdbx_strand_id
1 'polypeptide(L)'
;MVLGLEDIPGGTPLFSFFIWLALSGLFYLVCFLAVLNVLDDVTRNSLLKIPAMLGAAIPSAGLMAMFQYKPFMLGILILVANFYRARDKIQNTPEKWGDIKLNPALFYCASYAYIFLLVALALYFPTLNFSE
;
A
#
# COMPACT_ATOMS: atom_id res chain seq x y z
N MET A 1 -17.37 -39.71 -1.34
CA MET A 1 -17.16 -38.84 -0.17
C MET A 1 -15.97 -37.97 -0.51
N VAL A 2 -16.20 -36.71 -0.90
CA VAL A 2 -15.10 -35.76 -1.15
C VAL A 2 -14.64 -35.32 0.23
N LEU A 3 -13.36 -35.51 0.57
CA LEU A 3 -12.83 -35.04 1.86
C LEU A 3 -13.11 -33.55 1.97
N GLY A 4 -13.75 -33.15 3.07
CA GLY A 4 -13.88 -31.74 3.41
C GLY A 4 -12.50 -31.16 3.66
N LEU A 5 -12.32 -29.86 3.40
CA LEU A 5 -11.04 -29.18 3.67
C LEU A 5 -10.66 -29.21 5.17
N GLU A 6 -11.67 -29.46 6.01
CA GLU A 6 -11.62 -29.70 7.45
C GLU A 6 -11.13 -31.12 7.85
N ASP A 7 -11.16 -32.09 6.93
CA ASP A 7 -10.68 -33.46 7.16
C ASP A 7 -9.16 -33.61 6.95
N ILE A 8 -8.50 -32.59 6.38
CA ILE A 8 -7.06 -32.54 6.21
C ILE A 8 -6.45 -31.87 7.44
N PRO A 9 -5.53 -32.51 8.19
CA PRO A 9 -4.86 -31.87 9.31
C PRO A 9 -4.09 -30.63 8.81
N GLY A 10 -4.58 -29.44 9.19
CA GLY A 10 -4.03 -28.16 8.73
C GLY A 10 -4.62 -27.61 7.42
N GLY A 11 -5.64 -28.23 6.82
CA GLY A 11 -6.28 -27.76 5.59
C GLY A 11 -6.92 -26.37 5.74
N THR A 12 -7.76 -26.18 6.76
CA THR A 12 -8.41 -24.89 7.06
C THR A 12 -7.43 -23.72 7.24
N PRO A 13 -6.37 -23.82 8.06
CA PRO A 13 -5.40 -22.72 8.20
C PRO A 13 -4.58 -22.46 6.94
N LEU A 14 -4.26 -23.47 6.12
CA LEU A 14 -3.60 -23.28 4.82
C LEU A 14 -4.47 -22.46 3.87
N PHE A 15 -5.76 -22.77 3.79
CA PHE A 15 -6.69 -22.04 2.93
C PHE A 15 -6.90 -20.59 3.41
N SER A 16 -7.03 -20.37 4.72
CA SER A 16 -7.06 -19.02 5.29
C SER A 16 -5.80 -18.22 4.98
N PHE A 17 -4.62 -18.86 4.95
CA PHE A 17 -3.37 -18.22 4.54
C PHE A 17 -3.40 -17.78 3.06
N PHE A 18 -3.85 -18.64 2.15
CA PHE A 18 -3.96 -18.27 0.73
C PHE A 18 -4.95 -17.14 0.48
N ILE A 19 -6.11 -17.14 1.16
CA ILE A 19 -7.06 -16.03 1.10
C ILE A 19 -6.39 -14.75 1.59
N TRP A 20 -5.74 -14.78 2.75
CA TRP A 20 -5.04 -13.64 3.30
C TRP A 20 -3.95 -13.12 2.37
N LEU A 21 -3.18 -14.02 1.74
CA LEU A 21 -2.12 -13.69 0.79
C LEU A 21 -2.69 -13.05 -0.48
N ALA A 22 -3.77 -13.61 -1.03
CA ALA A 22 -4.44 -13.08 -2.21
C ALA A 22 -5.02 -11.68 -1.97
N LEU A 23 -5.73 -11.49 -0.85
CA LEU A 23 -6.26 -10.20 -0.44
C LEU A 23 -5.14 -9.18 -0.21
N SER A 24 -4.06 -9.59 0.46
CA SER A 24 -2.89 -8.72 0.70
C SER A 24 -2.21 -8.32 -0.60
N GLY A 25 -2.09 -9.24 -1.55
CA GLY A 25 -1.61 -8.97 -2.90
C GLY A 25 -2.50 -7.98 -3.65
N LEU A 26 -3.83 -8.17 -3.59
CA LEU A 26 -4.78 -7.26 -4.21
C LEU A 26 -4.69 -5.84 -3.61
N PHE A 27 -4.61 -5.75 -2.28
CA PHE A 27 -4.40 -4.47 -1.60
C PHE A 27 -3.10 -3.80 -2.05
N TYR A 28 -2.01 -4.55 -2.13
CA TYR A 28 -0.73 -4.05 -2.62
C TYR A 28 -0.82 -3.54 -4.08
N LEU A 29 -1.49 -4.27 -4.96
CA LEU A 29 -1.64 -3.84 -6.36
C LEU A 29 -2.45 -2.53 -6.48
N VAL A 30 -3.57 -2.44 -5.76
CA VAL A 30 -4.50 -1.31 -5.89
C VAL A 30 -4.05 -0.12 -5.05
N CYS A 31 -3.93 -0.29 -3.74
CA CYS A 31 -3.65 0.80 -2.81
C CYS A 31 -2.20 1.26 -2.83
N PHE A 32 -1.26 0.39 -3.19
CA PHE A 32 0.15 0.78 -3.26
C PHE A 32 0.61 1.03 -4.70
N LEU A 33 0.61 0.03 -5.59
CA LEU A 33 1.14 0.24 -6.95
C LEU A 33 0.30 1.23 -7.76
N ALA A 34 -1.01 1.03 -7.87
CA ALA A 34 -1.85 1.87 -8.71
C ALA A 34 -1.95 3.30 -8.16
N VAL A 35 -2.33 3.47 -6.88
CA VAL A 35 -2.43 4.79 -6.24
C VAL A 35 -1.12 5.57 -6.35
N LEU A 36 0.01 5.00 -5.92
CA LEU A 36 1.25 5.77 -5.96
C LEU A 36 1.72 6.02 -7.40
N ASN A 37 1.47 5.14 -8.37
CA ASN A 37 1.82 5.40 -9.77
C ASN A 37 0.96 6.49 -10.40
N VAL A 38 -0.35 6.46 -10.16
CA VAL A 38 -1.28 7.49 -10.66
C VAL A 38 -0.97 8.84 -10.03
N LEU A 39 -0.75 8.89 -8.70
CA LEU A 39 -0.38 10.13 -8.03
C LEU A 39 0.96 10.65 -8.53
N ASP A 40 1.94 9.78 -8.77
CA ASP A 40 3.21 10.20 -9.34
C ASP A 40 3.04 10.78 -10.75
N ASP A 41 2.18 10.19 -11.58
CA ASP A 41 1.93 10.69 -12.94
C ASP A 41 1.18 12.04 -12.95
N VAL A 42 0.22 12.22 -12.03
CA VAL A 42 -0.56 13.46 -11.90
C VAL A 42 0.28 14.58 -11.29
N THR A 43 1.03 14.30 -10.23
CA THR A 43 1.75 15.33 -9.46
C THR A 43 3.20 15.56 -9.93
N ARG A 44 3.79 14.60 -10.66
CA ARG A 44 5.15 14.64 -11.22
C ARG A 44 6.19 15.05 -10.18
N ASN A 45 6.76 16.25 -10.32
CA ASN A 45 7.77 16.84 -9.42
C ASN A 45 7.22 18.01 -8.57
N SER A 46 5.90 18.11 -8.43
CA SER A 46 5.27 19.18 -7.67
C SER A 46 5.26 18.89 -6.16
N LEU A 47 5.40 19.94 -5.36
CA LEU A 47 5.20 19.89 -3.90
C LEU A 47 3.79 19.41 -3.51
N LEU A 48 2.81 19.56 -4.42
CA LEU A 48 1.45 19.02 -4.25
C LEU A 48 1.41 17.48 -4.14
N LYS A 49 2.51 16.79 -4.45
CA LYS A 49 2.64 15.34 -4.25
C LYS A 49 2.42 14.92 -2.81
N ILE A 50 2.97 15.67 -1.85
CA ILE A 50 2.87 15.33 -0.43
C ILE A 50 1.41 15.33 0.04
N PRO A 51 0.63 16.43 -0.09
CA PRO A 51 -0.76 16.44 0.35
C PRO A 51 -1.63 15.46 -0.43
N ALA A 52 -1.39 15.27 -1.74
CA ALA A 52 -2.12 14.28 -2.54
C ALA A 52 -1.90 12.86 -2.01
N MET A 53 -0.65 12.48 -1.73
CA MET A 53 -0.31 11.17 -1.18
C MET A 53 -0.89 10.98 0.22
N LEU A 54 -0.78 11.98 1.10
CA LEU A 54 -1.39 11.91 2.43
C LEU A 54 -2.91 11.75 2.36
N GLY A 55 -3.58 12.48 1.46
CA GLY A 55 -5.03 12.36 1.25
C GLY A 55 -5.43 10.97 0.74
N ALA A 56 -4.65 10.38 -0.16
CA ALA A 56 -4.91 9.04 -0.66
C ALA A 56 -4.66 7.93 0.38
N ALA A 57 -3.82 8.18 1.39
CA ALA A 57 -3.58 7.23 2.46
C ALA A 57 -4.83 6.99 3.35
N ILE A 58 -5.72 7.99 3.45
CA ILE A 58 -6.95 7.90 4.25
C ILE A 58 -7.89 6.79 3.75
N PRO A 59 -8.37 6.79 2.49
CA PRO A 59 -9.23 5.73 1.99
C PRO A 59 -8.50 4.37 1.93
N SER A 60 -7.20 4.36 1.63
CA SER A 60 -6.42 3.12 1.64
C SER A 60 -6.30 2.51 3.04
N ALA A 61 -6.10 3.32 4.08
CA ALA A 61 -6.10 2.85 5.46
C ALA A 61 -7.50 2.41 5.92
N GLY A 62 -8.55 3.06 5.42
CA GLY A 62 -9.93 2.67 5.68
C GLY A 62 -10.22 1.27 5.15
N LEU A 63 -9.82 1.00 3.90
CA LEU A 63 -9.88 -0.34 3.32
C LEU A 63 -9.03 -1.33 4.13
N MET A 64 -7.83 -0.94 4.55
CA MET A 64 -6.96 -1.80 5.37
C MET A 64 -7.64 -2.22 6.69
N ALA A 65 -8.34 -1.29 7.35
CA ALA A 65 -9.05 -1.53 8.58
C ALA A 65 -10.34 -2.35 8.38
N MET A 66 -11.14 -2.05 7.35
CA MET A 66 -12.40 -2.76 7.05
C MET A 66 -12.19 -4.25 6.77
N PHE A 67 -11.12 -4.58 6.05
CA PHE A 67 -10.78 -5.98 5.72
C PHE A 67 -9.89 -6.65 6.77
N GLN A 68 -9.68 -6.02 7.94
CA GLN A 68 -8.92 -6.59 9.06
C GLN A 68 -7.52 -7.08 8.66
N TYR A 69 -6.87 -6.37 7.74
CA TYR A 69 -5.51 -6.70 7.33
C TYR A 69 -4.53 -6.54 8.50
N LYS A 70 -3.38 -7.23 8.45
CA LYS A 70 -2.30 -7.04 9.44
C LYS A 70 -1.43 -5.84 9.01
N PRO A 71 -1.61 -4.63 9.57
CA PRO A 71 -0.98 -3.42 9.08
C PRO A 71 0.54 -3.45 9.16
N PHE A 72 1.12 -4.10 10.19
CA PHE A 72 2.58 -4.22 10.32
C PHE A 72 3.21 -5.07 9.22
N MET A 73 2.65 -6.25 8.93
CA MET A 73 3.19 -7.16 7.92
C MET A 73 3.13 -6.52 6.52
N LEU A 74 1.98 -5.94 6.19
CA LEU A 74 1.79 -5.23 4.92
C LEU A 74 2.63 -3.96 4.84
N GLY A 75 2.73 -3.20 5.93
CA GLY A 75 3.54 -2.00 6.02
C GLY A 75 5.02 -2.27 5.74
N ILE A 76 5.60 -3.32 6.33
CA ILE A 76 6.99 -3.72 6.09
C ILE A 76 7.18 -4.14 4.62
N LEU A 77 6.28 -4.96 4.07
CA LEU A 77 6.36 -5.40 2.67
C LEU A 77 6.32 -4.20 1.71
N ILE A 78 5.36 -3.28 1.94
CA ILE A 78 5.20 -2.06 1.16
C ILE A 78 6.44 -1.15 1.31
N LEU A 79 7.03 -1.05 2.49
CA LEU A 79 8.22 -0.24 2.76
C LEU A 79 9.42 -0.73 1.94
N VAL A 80 9.67 -2.04 1.94
CA VAL A 80 10.73 -2.66 1.12
C VAL A 80 10.44 -2.49 -0.37
N ALA A 81 9.21 -2.77 -0.80
CA ALA A 81 8.83 -2.62 -2.20
C ALA A 81 8.95 -1.16 -2.69
N ASN A 82 8.61 -0.19 -1.85
CA ASN A 82 8.71 1.22 -2.17
C ASN A 82 10.15 1.68 -2.35
N PHE A 83 11.10 1.11 -1.59
CA PHE A 83 12.51 1.41 -1.79
C PHE A 83 12.96 1.09 -3.22
N TYR A 84 12.63 -0.12 -3.72
CA TYR A 84 12.96 -0.52 -5.08
C TYR A 84 12.20 0.31 -6.13
N ARG A 85 10.90 0.56 -5.90
CA ARG A 85 10.06 1.38 -6.80
C ARG A 85 10.59 2.81 -6.95
N ALA A 86 10.90 3.46 -5.84
CA ALA A 86 11.40 4.83 -5.84
C ALA A 86 12.79 4.91 -6.48
N ARG A 87 13.67 3.96 -6.16
CA ARG A 87 15.00 3.86 -6.79
C ARG A 87 14.90 3.69 -8.30
N ASP A 88 14.06 2.79 -8.77
CA ASP A 88 13.86 2.55 -10.20
C ASP A 88 13.35 3.81 -10.91
N LYS A 89 12.34 4.51 -10.36
CA LYS A 89 11.82 5.75 -10.96
C LYS A 89 12.83 6.92 -10.99
N ILE A 90 13.75 6.97 -10.03
CA ILE A 90 14.76 8.03 -9.96
C ILE A 90 15.92 7.73 -10.93
N GLN A 91 16.27 6.45 -11.11
CA GLN A 91 17.34 6.03 -12.02
C GLN A 91 16.86 5.98 -13.48
N ASN A 92 15.65 5.49 -13.69
CA ASN A 92 14.98 5.34 -14.98
C ASN A 92 13.80 6.31 -15.04
N THR A 93 14.09 7.60 -15.21
CA THR A 93 13.03 8.61 -15.41
C THR A 93 12.16 8.18 -16.59
N PRO A 94 10.84 8.01 -16.41
CA PRO A 94 9.96 7.60 -17.50
C PRO A 94 10.05 8.60 -18.66
N GLU A 95 10.19 8.11 -19.89
CA GLU A 95 10.30 8.94 -21.10
C GLU A 95 9.11 9.92 -21.24
N LYS A 96 7.92 9.50 -20.75
CA LYS A 96 6.69 10.31 -20.64
C LYS A 96 6.83 11.58 -19.78
N TRP A 97 7.84 11.67 -18.93
CA TRP A 97 8.09 12.83 -18.07
C TRP A 97 9.13 13.79 -18.67
N GLY A 98 9.64 13.51 -19.89
CA GLY A 98 10.54 14.38 -20.63
C GLY A 98 11.81 14.75 -19.84
N ASP A 99 12.29 15.98 -20.01
CA ASP A 99 13.50 16.52 -19.37
C ASP A 99 13.27 17.02 -17.91
N ILE A 100 12.20 16.56 -17.24
CA ILE A 100 11.90 17.03 -15.88
C ILE A 100 12.93 16.43 -14.91
N LYS A 101 13.78 17.31 -14.36
CA LYS A 101 14.75 16.96 -13.32
C LYS A 101 14.03 16.56 -12.02
N LEU A 102 13.87 15.25 -11.81
CA LEU A 102 13.22 14.68 -10.63
C LEU A 102 13.96 15.05 -9.35
N ASN A 103 13.23 15.50 -8.33
CA ASN A 103 13.78 15.66 -6.99
C ASN A 103 13.64 14.33 -6.22
N PRO A 104 14.74 13.58 -6.00
CA PRO A 104 14.67 12.28 -5.33
C PRO A 104 14.18 12.41 -3.89
N ALA A 105 14.56 13.49 -3.18
CA ALA A 105 14.13 13.72 -1.81
C ALA A 105 12.61 13.88 -1.72
N LEU A 106 11.98 14.56 -2.68
CA LEU A 106 10.54 14.74 -2.72
C LEU A 106 9.79 13.42 -2.93
N PHE A 107 10.28 12.58 -3.85
CA PHE A 107 9.68 11.27 -4.12
C PHE A 107 9.78 10.32 -2.93
N TYR A 108 10.95 10.26 -2.30
CA TYR A 108 11.11 9.46 -1.09
C TYR A 108 10.25 10.00 0.06
N CYS A 109 10.31 11.30 0.33
CA CYS A 109 9.56 11.91 1.41
C CYS A 109 8.05 11.67 1.27
N ALA A 110 7.47 11.95 0.10
CA ALA A 110 6.04 11.77 -0.12
C ALA A 110 5.62 10.29 -0.04
N SER A 111 6.39 9.39 -0.65
CA SER A 111 6.06 7.95 -0.66
C SER A 111 6.19 7.34 0.74
N TYR A 112 7.21 7.69 1.51
CA TYR A 112 7.33 7.22 2.91
C TYR A 112 6.27 7.86 3.81
N ALA A 113 5.95 9.14 3.62
CA ALA A 113 4.88 9.79 4.36
C ALA A 113 3.52 9.10 4.12
N TYR A 114 3.23 8.67 2.89
CA TYR A 114 2.07 7.83 2.57
C TYR A 114 2.07 6.54 3.41
N ILE A 115 3.19 5.80 3.42
CA ILE A 115 3.28 4.49 4.08
C ILE A 115 3.15 4.62 5.60
N PHE A 116 3.84 5.59 6.19
CA PHE A 116 3.73 5.85 7.63
C PHE A 116 2.32 6.27 8.02
N LEU A 117 1.69 7.16 7.26
CA LEU A 117 0.32 7.59 7.52
C LEU A 117 -0.67 6.44 7.32
N LEU A 118 -0.50 5.61 6.28
CA LEU A 118 -1.31 4.43 6.02
C LEU A 118 -1.30 3.48 7.23
N VAL A 119 -0.11 3.12 7.72
CA VAL A 119 0.03 2.20 8.87
C VAL A 119 -0.53 2.84 10.14
N ALA A 120 -0.24 4.12 10.39
CA ALA A 120 -0.76 4.83 11.56
C ALA A 120 -2.30 4.89 11.55
N LEU A 121 -2.91 5.25 10.42
CA LEU A 121 -4.36 5.30 10.27
C LEU A 121 -5.00 3.92 10.31
N ALA A 122 -4.38 2.90 9.73
CA ALA A 122 -4.88 1.52 9.80
C ALA A 122 -4.85 0.95 11.23
N LEU A 123 -3.93 1.42 12.08
CA LEU A 123 -3.93 1.12 13.51
C LEU A 123 -4.93 1.96 14.29
N TYR A 124 -5.19 3.19 13.84
CA TYR A 124 -6.08 4.13 14.51
C TYR A 124 -7.57 3.87 14.21
N PHE A 125 -7.96 3.59 12.97
CA PHE A 125 -9.37 3.39 12.60
C PHE A 125 -10.08 2.28 13.39
N PRO A 126 -9.46 1.13 13.70
CA PRO A 126 -10.09 0.14 14.60
C PRO A 126 -10.33 0.65 16.03
N THR A 127 -9.60 1.68 16.48
CA THR A 127 -9.81 2.31 17.80
C THR A 127 -10.93 3.35 17.80
N LEU A 128 -11.30 3.83 16.61
CA LEU A 128 -12.50 4.64 16.39
C LEU A 128 -13.70 3.71 16.32
N ASN A 129 -14.17 3.21 17.47
CA ASN A 129 -15.48 2.56 17.55
C ASN A 129 -16.54 3.57 17.11
N PHE A 130 -17.07 3.44 15.89
CA PHE A 130 -18.23 4.20 15.39
C PHE A 130 -19.56 3.62 15.94
N SER A 131 -19.54 2.98 17.10
CA SER A 131 -20.67 2.25 17.70
C SER A 131 -21.19 2.91 18.99
N GLU A 132 -21.13 4.23 19.06
CA GLU A 132 -21.98 5.04 19.95
C GLU A 132 -23.10 5.69 19.14
#